data_AF-A0A661PL83-F1
#
_entry.id   AF-A0A661PL83-F1
#
_cell.length_a   1.000
_cell.length_b   1.000
_cell.length_c   1.000
_cell.angle_alpha   90.00
_cell.angle_beta   90.00
_cell.angle_gamma   90.00
#
_symmetry.space_group_name_H-M   'P 1'
#
loop_
_entity.id
_entity.type
_entity.pdbx_description
1 polymer ?
#
loop_
_entity_poly.entity_id
_entity_poly.type
_entity_poly.pdbx_seq_one_letter_code
_entity_poly.pdbx_strand_id
1 'polypeptide(L)'
;MIGRILFWLLLACLLTPLASVTAADDELDESQNRLDQIQQQIEETLKGLHSKKSESGTLSEDLSRLNVETRRIKRLSKKSSQQLSDLSARLEQQQEKLQDIKEKRDHTEKQIRHRLVILYKTGEVGLIKALLSEAESPRDIAEKYAFLSRMVRHDRELLTAYRQQSQEHQAAMSELEALRKKQSNLALRHRREQDALQKARKSKKVLLAEVKQDAKLLEKMLQDLRAKAA
;
A
#
# COMPACT_ATOMS: atom_id res chain seq x y z
N MET A 1 21.02 28.87 11.66
CA MET A 1 21.63 27.78 10.86
C MET A 1 21.15 26.37 11.27
N ILE A 2 20.64 26.17 12.49
CA ILE A 2 20.18 24.87 13.00
C ILE A 2 18.90 24.36 12.27
N GLY A 3 17.97 25.26 11.92
CA GLY A 3 16.74 24.89 11.19
C GLY A 3 16.94 24.41 9.75
N ARG A 4 18.05 24.80 9.09
CA ARG A 4 18.40 24.31 7.74
C ARG A 4 18.97 22.89 7.78
N ILE A 5 19.62 22.52 8.88
CA ILE A 5 20.18 21.17 9.08
C ILE A 5 19.06 20.18 9.44
N LEU A 6 18.06 20.62 10.23
CA LEU A 6 16.86 19.82 10.51
C LEU A 6 16.02 19.55 9.24
N PHE A 7 15.90 20.55 8.35
CA PHE A 7 15.18 20.40 7.09
C PHE A 7 15.87 19.41 6.12
N TRP A 8 17.20 19.39 6.09
CA TRP A 8 17.97 18.43 5.28
C TRP A 8 17.99 17.02 5.89
N LEU A 9 17.95 16.87 7.21
CA LEU A 9 17.79 15.57 7.89
C LEU A 9 16.40 14.95 7.66
N LEU A 10 15.35 15.78 7.57
CA LEU A 10 13.99 15.33 7.27
C LEU A 10 13.79 15.00 5.77
N LEU A 11 14.52 15.70 4.88
CA LEU A 11 14.56 15.43 3.44
C LEU A 11 15.38 14.16 3.10
N ALA A 12 16.43 13.85 3.87
CA ALA A 12 17.28 12.67 3.66
C ALA A 12 16.60 11.34 4.04
N CYS A 13 15.56 11.35 4.89
CA CYS A 13 14.74 10.16 5.16
C CYS A 13 13.76 9.82 4.02
N LEU A 14 13.46 10.78 3.12
CA LEU A 14 12.52 10.59 2.02
C LEU A 14 13.13 9.90 0.78
N LEU A 15 14.45 9.72 0.75
CA LEU A 15 15.21 9.19 -0.39
C LEU A 15 15.75 7.78 -0.15
N THR A 16 15.29 7.07 0.89
CA THR A 16 15.57 5.63 0.97
C THR A 16 14.87 4.91 -0.18
N PRO A 17 15.61 4.25 -1.09
CA PRO A 17 15.02 3.67 -2.26
C PRO A 17 14.12 2.49 -1.88
N LEU A 18 13.04 2.42 -2.64
CA LEU A 18 11.98 1.43 -2.72
C LEU A 18 12.49 0.01 -3.12
N ALA A 19 13.63 -0.44 -2.59
CA ALA A 19 14.31 -1.66 -3.01
C ALA A 19 13.57 -2.96 -2.62
N SER A 20 12.56 -2.88 -1.76
CA SER A 20 11.86 -4.06 -1.25
C SER A 20 10.70 -4.52 -2.14
N VAL A 21 10.19 -3.67 -3.04
CA VAL A 21 9.10 -4.05 -3.95
C VAL A 21 9.66 -4.71 -5.21
N THR A 22 10.73 -4.15 -5.79
CA THR A 22 11.38 -4.71 -6.99
C THR A 22 11.98 -6.08 -6.70
N ALA A 23 12.77 -6.20 -5.64
CA ALA A 23 13.45 -7.46 -5.32
C ALA A 23 12.50 -8.64 -5.12
N ALA A 24 11.29 -8.39 -4.59
CA ALA A 24 10.34 -9.45 -4.35
C ALA A 24 9.45 -9.71 -5.58
N ASP A 25 9.28 -8.75 -6.50
CA ASP A 25 8.65 -8.99 -7.81
C ASP A 25 9.62 -9.80 -8.69
N ASP A 26 10.91 -9.45 -8.69
CA ASP A 26 11.98 -10.23 -9.31
C ASP A 26 11.99 -11.67 -8.74
N GLU A 27 11.78 -11.82 -7.42
CA GLU A 27 11.68 -13.13 -6.77
C GLU A 27 10.46 -13.95 -7.22
N LEU A 28 9.33 -13.27 -7.47
CA LEU A 28 8.12 -13.92 -7.98
C LEU A 28 8.31 -14.35 -9.44
N ASP A 29 8.88 -13.48 -10.27
CA ASP A 29 9.14 -13.75 -11.68
C ASP A 29 10.16 -14.89 -11.82
N GLU A 30 11.20 -14.91 -10.99
CA GLU A 30 12.13 -16.05 -10.90
C GLU A 30 11.40 -17.34 -10.50
N SER A 31 10.51 -17.28 -9.52
CA SER A 31 9.71 -18.44 -9.08
C SER A 31 8.75 -18.93 -10.16
N GLN A 32 8.16 -18.02 -10.95
CA GLN A 32 7.29 -18.36 -12.08
C GLN A 32 8.09 -19.03 -13.20
N ASN A 33 9.26 -18.49 -13.55
CA ASN A 33 10.15 -19.10 -14.53
C ASN A 33 10.60 -20.51 -14.09
N ARG A 34 10.98 -20.68 -12.82
CA ARG A 34 11.30 -22.00 -12.25
C ARG A 34 10.11 -22.95 -12.31
N LEU A 35 8.90 -22.46 -12.01
CA LEU A 35 7.67 -23.25 -12.10
C LEU A 35 7.40 -23.72 -13.53
N ASP A 36 7.63 -22.87 -14.52
CA ASP A 36 7.43 -23.17 -15.93
C ASP A 36 8.46 -24.18 -16.46
N GLN A 37 9.73 -24.03 -16.05
CA GLN A 37 10.77 -25.01 -16.33
C GLN A 37 10.46 -26.37 -15.70
N ILE A 38 10.01 -26.39 -14.44
CA ILE A 38 9.58 -27.63 -13.77
C ILE A 38 8.40 -28.25 -14.53
N GLN A 39 7.43 -27.45 -15.02
CA GLN A 39 6.31 -27.98 -15.81
C GLN A 39 6.75 -28.58 -17.13
N GLN A 40 7.69 -27.95 -17.84
CA GLN A 40 8.25 -28.49 -19.08
C GLN A 40 8.99 -29.80 -18.82
N GLN A 41 9.82 -29.85 -17.76
CA GLN A 41 10.50 -31.08 -17.35
C GLN A 41 9.50 -32.19 -17.04
N ILE A 42 8.44 -31.88 -16.29
CA ILE A 42 7.36 -32.83 -16.00
C ILE A 42 6.72 -33.33 -17.30
N GLU A 43 6.37 -32.45 -18.25
CA GLU A 43 5.77 -32.86 -19.52
C GLU A 43 6.69 -33.75 -20.36
N GLU A 44 8.00 -33.46 -20.39
CA GLU A 44 9.01 -34.28 -21.07
C GLU A 44 9.17 -35.65 -20.40
N THR A 45 9.29 -35.69 -19.08
CA THR A 45 9.36 -36.93 -18.30
C THR A 45 8.10 -37.77 -18.51
N LEU A 46 6.90 -37.17 -18.50
CA LEU A 46 5.65 -37.88 -18.78
C LEU A 46 5.62 -38.50 -20.20
N LYS A 47 6.08 -37.77 -21.23
CA LYS A 47 6.19 -38.30 -22.60
C LYS A 47 7.21 -39.44 -22.68
N GLY A 48 8.33 -39.33 -21.96
CA GLY A 48 9.37 -40.36 -21.86
C GLY A 48 8.91 -41.61 -21.11
N LEU A 49 8.10 -41.46 -20.07
CA LEU A 49 7.60 -42.57 -19.25
C LEU A 49 6.60 -43.44 -20.00
N HIS A 50 5.78 -42.82 -20.86
CA HIS A 50 4.91 -43.55 -21.79
C HIS A 50 5.69 -44.39 -22.82
N SER A 51 7.00 -44.15 -22.97
CA SER A 51 7.92 -44.85 -23.88
C SER A 51 8.99 -45.71 -23.17
N LYS A 52 9.29 -45.51 -21.88
CA LYS A 52 10.21 -46.32 -21.07
C LYS A 52 9.75 -46.51 -19.61
N LYS A 53 9.76 -47.77 -19.16
CA LYS A 53 9.09 -48.27 -17.93
C LYS A 53 9.81 -48.02 -16.58
N SER A 54 10.81 -47.13 -16.47
CA SER A 54 11.65 -47.07 -15.25
C SER A 54 12.15 -45.69 -14.79
N GLU A 55 11.32 -44.64 -14.84
CA GLU A 55 11.73 -43.29 -14.41
C GLU A 55 11.09 -42.81 -13.07
N SER A 56 10.67 -43.73 -12.19
CA SER A 56 10.04 -43.37 -10.90
C SER A 56 10.89 -42.43 -10.00
N GLY A 57 12.23 -42.43 -10.16
CA GLY A 57 13.15 -41.52 -9.46
C GLY A 57 13.04 -40.06 -9.88
N THR A 58 12.86 -39.77 -11.18
CA THR A 58 12.80 -38.40 -11.71
C THR A 58 11.49 -37.70 -11.30
N LEU A 59 10.36 -38.42 -11.31
CA LEU A 59 9.08 -37.88 -10.80
C LEU A 59 9.13 -37.48 -9.32
N SER A 60 9.86 -38.24 -8.50
CA SER A 60 10.03 -37.91 -7.08
C SER A 60 10.84 -36.62 -6.89
N GLU A 61 11.87 -36.42 -7.71
CA GLU A 61 12.65 -35.18 -7.73
C GLU A 61 11.82 -33.98 -8.19
N ASP A 62 11.04 -34.12 -9.27
CA ASP A 62 10.15 -33.06 -9.78
C ASP A 62 9.08 -32.69 -8.75
N LEU A 63 8.50 -33.68 -8.06
CA LEU A 63 7.58 -33.44 -6.96
C LEU A 63 8.24 -32.66 -5.82
N SER A 64 9.49 -32.98 -5.49
CA SER A 64 10.26 -32.29 -4.45
C SER A 64 10.53 -30.83 -4.85
N ARG A 65 11.01 -30.58 -6.08
CA ARG A 65 11.24 -29.23 -6.63
C ARG A 65 9.95 -28.41 -6.62
N LEU A 66 8.85 -28.99 -7.11
CA LEU A 66 7.54 -28.34 -7.12
C LEU A 66 7.04 -27.99 -5.70
N ASN A 67 7.29 -28.87 -4.71
CA ASN A 67 6.93 -28.60 -3.31
C ASN A 67 7.76 -27.48 -2.69
N VAL A 68 9.04 -27.35 -3.04
CA VAL A 68 9.91 -26.25 -2.59
C VAL A 68 9.41 -24.93 -3.17
N GLU A 69 9.18 -24.85 -4.48
CA GLU A 69 8.67 -23.63 -5.11
C GLU A 69 7.29 -23.25 -4.62
N THR A 70 6.37 -24.22 -4.47
CA THR A 70 5.05 -23.97 -3.88
C THR A 70 5.17 -23.37 -2.46
N ARG A 71 6.12 -23.85 -1.64
CA ARG A 71 6.36 -23.29 -0.30
C ARG A 71 6.93 -21.88 -0.36
N ARG A 72 7.80 -21.57 -1.33
CA ARG A 72 8.32 -20.21 -1.57
C ARG A 72 7.19 -19.25 -1.94
N ILE A 73 6.38 -19.58 -2.94
CA ILE A 73 5.27 -18.73 -3.39
C ILE A 73 4.22 -18.57 -2.27
N LYS A 74 3.95 -19.60 -1.46
CA LYS A 74 3.06 -19.46 -0.28
C LYS A 74 3.58 -18.45 0.74
N ARG A 75 4.89 -18.41 0.98
CA ARG A 75 5.50 -17.44 1.90
C ARG A 75 5.38 -16.02 1.35
N LEU A 76 5.65 -15.83 0.05
CA LEU A 76 5.46 -14.54 -0.62
C LEU A 76 3.98 -14.09 -0.54
N SER A 77 3.05 -14.97 -0.90
CA SER A 77 1.61 -14.71 -0.81
C SER A 77 1.16 -14.31 0.60
N LYS A 78 1.64 -15.01 1.64
CA LYS A 78 1.33 -14.66 3.03
C LYS A 78 1.91 -13.29 3.41
N LYS A 79 3.14 -12.98 2.99
CA LYS A 79 3.78 -11.68 3.23
C LYS A 79 3.00 -10.54 2.56
N SER A 80 2.65 -10.70 1.28
CA SER A 80 1.85 -9.72 0.54
C SER A 80 0.46 -9.52 1.17
N SER A 81 -0.19 -10.59 1.63
CA SER A 81 -1.47 -10.53 2.34
C SER A 81 -1.36 -9.74 3.65
N GLN A 82 -0.32 -9.98 4.46
CA GLN A 82 -0.09 -9.21 5.69
C GLN A 82 0.17 -7.72 5.36
N GLN A 83 1.00 -7.45 4.37
CA GLN A 83 1.29 -6.09 3.94
C GLN A 83 0.04 -5.35 3.42
N LEU A 84 -0.87 -6.06 2.74
CA LEU A 84 -2.17 -5.50 2.33
C LEU A 84 -3.05 -5.16 3.52
N SER A 85 -3.10 -6.03 4.54
CA SER A 85 -3.85 -5.78 5.77
C SER A 85 -3.31 -4.54 6.49
N ASP A 86 -1.99 -4.48 6.71
CA ASP A 86 -1.35 -3.35 7.38
C ASP A 86 -1.55 -2.04 6.61
N LEU A 87 -1.47 -2.10 5.27
CA LEU A 87 -1.67 -0.93 4.41
C LEU A 87 -3.14 -0.46 4.40
N SER A 88 -4.09 -1.39 4.49
CA SER A 88 -5.52 -1.05 4.55
C SER A 88 -5.84 -0.32 5.86
N ALA A 89 -5.32 -0.81 7.00
CA ALA A 89 -5.46 -0.13 8.28
C ALA A 89 -4.82 1.29 8.28
N ARG A 90 -3.65 1.44 7.64
CA ARG A 90 -3.02 2.76 7.46
C ARG A 90 -3.85 3.70 6.59
N LEU A 91 -4.48 3.18 5.53
CA LEU A 91 -5.35 3.97 4.65
C LEU A 91 -6.60 4.47 5.40
N GLU A 92 -7.22 3.62 6.22
CA GLU A 92 -8.35 4.01 7.07
C GLU A 92 -7.95 5.13 8.04
N GLN A 93 -6.85 4.95 8.78
CA GLN A 93 -6.34 5.98 9.69
C GLN A 93 -6.01 7.30 8.98
N GLN A 94 -5.43 7.24 7.77
CA GLN A 94 -5.11 8.44 6.99
C GLN A 94 -6.38 9.13 6.48
N GLN A 95 -7.41 8.37 6.15
CA GLN A 95 -8.69 8.91 5.68
C GLN A 95 -9.44 9.60 6.82
N GLU A 96 -9.41 9.06 8.03
CA GLU A 96 -9.93 9.72 9.24
C GLU A 96 -9.19 11.02 9.52
N LYS A 97 -7.86 11.01 9.54
CA LYS A 97 -7.05 12.23 9.74
C LYS A 97 -7.33 13.29 8.69
N LEU A 98 -7.46 12.89 7.42
CA LEU A 98 -7.79 13.81 6.34
C LEU A 98 -9.17 14.46 6.56
N GLN A 99 -10.15 13.68 7.02
CA GLN A 99 -11.48 14.19 7.34
C GLN A 99 -11.41 15.22 8.48
N ASP A 100 -10.68 14.94 9.56
CA ASP A 100 -10.48 15.88 10.66
C ASP A 100 -9.83 17.20 10.21
N ILE A 101 -8.79 17.11 9.37
CA ILE A 101 -8.10 18.29 8.82
C ILE A 101 -9.07 19.09 7.94
N LYS A 102 -9.85 18.41 7.11
CA LYS A 102 -10.86 19.04 6.24
C LYS A 102 -11.91 19.77 7.05
N GLU A 103 -12.46 19.14 8.09
CA GLU A 103 -13.47 19.77 8.95
C GLU A 103 -12.93 21.01 9.67
N LYS A 104 -11.71 20.93 10.22
CA LYS A 104 -11.04 22.08 10.84
C LYS A 104 -10.81 23.20 9.82
N ARG A 105 -10.33 22.87 8.63
CA ARG A 105 -10.11 23.84 7.55
C ARG A 105 -11.40 24.53 7.14
N ASP A 106 -12.46 23.76 6.88
CA ASP A 106 -13.76 24.27 6.45
C ASP A 106 -14.42 25.12 7.55
N HIS A 107 -14.21 24.79 8.83
CA HIS A 107 -14.63 25.64 9.94
C HIS A 107 -13.89 26.99 9.95
N THR A 108 -12.56 26.97 9.87
CA THR A 108 -11.75 28.20 9.79
C THR A 108 -12.12 29.04 8.57
N GLU A 109 -12.40 28.40 7.43
CA GLU A 109 -12.84 29.08 6.22
C GLU A 109 -14.16 29.82 6.43
N LYS A 110 -15.14 29.20 7.10
CA LYS A 110 -16.41 29.83 7.44
C LYS A 110 -16.22 31.06 8.33
N GLN A 111 -15.34 30.98 9.33
CA GLN A 111 -15.01 32.11 10.20
C GLN A 111 -14.40 33.26 9.41
N ILE A 112 -13.43 32.97 8.52
CA ILE A 112 -12.82 33.97 7.64
C ILE A 112 -13.86 34.59 6.71
N ARG A 113 -14.71 33.78 6.07
CA ARG A 113 -15.78 34.29 5.17
C ARG A 113 -16.74 35.21 5.90
N HIS A 114 -17.19 34.83 7.10
CA HIS A 114 -18.05 35.67 7.91
C HIS A 114 -17.37 37.01 8.25
N ARG A 115 -16.09 36.96 8.64
CA ARG A 115 -15.31 38.15 8.94
C ARG A 115 -15.15 39.08 7.74
N LEU A 116 -14.88 38.52 6.55
CA LEU A 116 -14.77 39.28 5.30
C LEU A 116 -16.09 39.99 4.95
N VAL A 117 -17.23 39.34 5.15
CA VAL A 117 -18.54 39.96 4.94
C VAL A 117 -18.75 41.15 5.89
N ILE A 118 -18.38 41.01 7.17
CA ILE A 118 -18.45 42.13 8.13
C ILE A 118 -17.55 43.28 7.68
N LEU A 119 -16.28 42.99 7.35
CA LEU A 119 -15.34 44.03 6.91
C LEU A 119 -15.82 44.75 5.66
N TYR A 120 -16.39 44.03 4.70
CA TYR A 120 -16.99 44.60 3.50
C TYR A 120 -18.19 45.51 3.81
N LYS A 121 -19.10 45.06 4.68
CA LYS A 121 -20.30 45.83 5.07
C LYS A 121 -19.98 47.07 5.90
N THR A 122 -18.98 46.99 6.77
CA THR A 122 -18.56 48.11 7.62
C THR A 122 -17.79 49.16 6.82
N GLY A 123 -16.94 48.73 5.89
CA GLY A 123 -16.08 49.62 5.10
C GLY A 123 -15.04 50.37 5.96
N GLU A 124 -14.10 51.04 5.30
CA GLU A 124 -13.03 51.79 5.97
C GLU A 124 -13.58 52.99 6.76
N VAL A 125 -14.56 53.70 6.18
CA VAL A 125 -15.21 54.86 6.81
C VAL A 125 -15.97 54.45 8.07
N GLY A 126 -16.61 53.28 8.09
CA GLY A 126 -17.31 52.78 9.28
C GLY A 126 -16.36 52.44 10.43
N LEU A 127 -15.17 51.91 10.14
CA LEU A 127 -14.14 51.62 11.14
C LEU A 127 -13.53 52.90 11.73
N ILE A 128 -13.20 53.87 10.87
CA ILE A 128 -12.70 55.19 11.30
C ILE A 128 -13.76 55.91 12.12
N LYS A 129 -15.02 55.86 11.71
CA LYS A 129 -16.13 56.42 12.48
C LYS A 129 -16.27 55.71 13.82
N ALA A 130 -16.20 54.38 13.90
CA ALA A 130 -16.26 53.65 15.17
C ALA A 130 -15.13 54.02 16.14
N LEU A 131 -13.93 54.33 15.61
CA LEU A 131 -12.79 54.82 16.39
C LEU A 131 -12.93 56.27 16.87
N LEU A 132 -13.54 57.13 16.05
CA LEU A 132 -13.59 58.59 16.24
C LEU A 132 -15.01 59.13 16.50
N SER A 133 -15.94 58.25 16.88
CA SER A 133 -17.31 58.66 17.23
C SER A 133 -17.29 59.61 18.43
N GLU A 134 -18.27 60.52 18.48
CA GLU A 134 -18.33 61.76 19.26
C GLU A 134 -17.74 61.76 20.68
N ALA A 135 -17.08 62.89 21.04
CA ALA A 135 -16.70 63.33 22.39
C ALA A 135 -16.10 62.28 23.35
N GLU A 136 -15.21 61.45 22.84
CA GLU A 136 -14.51 60.43 23.63
C GLU A 136 -13.23 60.97 24.27
N SER A 137 -12.95 60.54 25.51
CA SER A 137 -11.69 60.90 26.16
C SER A 137 -10.52 60.21 25.45
N PRO A 138 -9.29 60.75 25.55
CA PRO A 138 -8.10 60.08 24.99
C PRO A 138 -7.93 58.62 25.45
N ARG A 139 -8.45 58.30 26.65
CA ARG A 139 -8.46 56.95 27.20
C ARG A 139 -9.39 56.02 26.41
N ASP A 140 -10.60 56.47 26.10
CA ASP A 140 -11.61 55.65 25.39
C ASP A 140 -11.12 55.29 23.98
N ILE A 141 -10.48 56.24 23.30
CA ILE A 141 -9.84 56.02 21.99
C ILE A 141 -8.72 54.98 22.10
N ALA A 142 -7.88 55.05 23.13
CA ALA A 142 -6.81 54.08 23.36
C ALA A 142 -7.36 52.67 23.63
N GLU A 143 -8.45 52.54 24.40
CA GLU A 143 -9.11 51.27 24.69
C GLU A 143 -9.71 50.64 23.42
N LYS A 144 -10.38 51.44 22.58
CA LYS A 144 -10.89 50.99 21.27
C LYS A 144 -9.80 50.58 20.31
N TYR A 145 -8.71 51.34 20.23
CA TYR A 145 -7.55 50.98 19.43
C TYR A 145 -6.93 49.65 19.88
N ALA A 146 -6.79 49.43 21.19
CA ALA A 146 -6.31 48.17 21.74
C ALA A 146 -7.25 47.01 21.37
N PHE A 147 -8.57 47.23 21.41
CA PHE A 147 -9.55 46.22 20.99
C PHE A 147 -9.43 45.88 19.50
N LEU A 148 -9.40 46.87 18.60
CA LEU A 148 -9.22 46.64 17.17
C LEU A 148 -7.89 45.96 16.86
N SER A 149 -6.82 46.33 17.56
CA SER A 149 -5.52 45.67 17.42
C SER A 149 -5.58 44.19 17.79
N ARG A 150 -6.35 43.81 18.83
CA ARG A 150 -6.61 42.40 19.16
C ARG A 150 -7.40 41.68 18.08
N MET A 151 -8.43 42.33 17.52
CA MET A 151 -9.20 41.75 16.40
C MET A 151 -8.33 41.48 15.17
N VAL A 152 -7.50 42.46 14.75
CA VAL A 152 -6.60 42.29 13.60
C VAL A 152 -5.59 41.17 13.83
N ARG A 153 -5.09 41.02 15.07
CA ARG A 153 -4.20 39.92 15.44
C ARG A 153 -4.91 38.56 15.29
N HIS A 154 -6.12 38.46 15.81
CA HIS A 154 -6.94 37.25 15.68
C HIS A 154 -7.25 36.93 14.20
N ASP A 155 -7.61 37.92 13.40
CA ASP A 155 -7.86 37.75 11.96
C ASP A 155 -6.59 37.21 11.24
N ARG A 156 -5.40 37.69 11.62
CA ARG A 156 -4.12 37.17 11.10
C ARG A 156 -3.85 35.73 11.56
N GLU A 157 -4.17 35.40 12.80
CA GLU A 157 -4.05 34.04 13.33
C GLU A 157 -4.97 33.08 12.57
N LEU A 158 -6.22 33.46 12.29
CA LEU A 158 -7.16 32.67 11.49
C LEU A 158 -6.62 32.41 10.08
N LEU A 159 -6.13 33.45 9.39
CA LEU A 159 -5.53 33.28 8.06
C LEU A 159 -4.30 32.38 8.08
N THR A 160 -3.49 32.47 9.14
CA THR A 160 -2.31 31.63 9.32
C THR A 160 -2.70 30.18 9.57
N ALA A 161 -3.68 29.94 10.45
CA ALA A 161 -4.24 28.62 10.71
C ALA A 161 -4.83 28.01 9.43
N TYR A 162 -5.61 28.77 8.66
CA TYR A 162 -6.19 28.29 7.40
C TYR A 162 -5.13 27.90 6.37
N ARG A 163 -4.05 28.69 6.23
CA ARG A 163 -2.93 28.34 5.35
C ARG A 163 -2.26 27.04 5.79
N GLN A 164 -1.99 26.89 7.07
CA GLN A 164 -1.37 25.69 7.63
C GLN A 164 -2.27 24.46 7.40
N GLN A 165 -3.55 24.55 7.76
CA GLN A 165 -4.55 23.49 7.53
C GLN A 165 -4.69 23.13 6.05
N SER A 166 -4.59 24.11 5.14
CA SER A 166 -4.62 23.86 3.69
C SER A 166 -3.39 23.11 3.19
N GLN A 167 -2.20 23.45 3.72
CA GLN A 167 -0.97 22.72 3.41
C GLN A 167 -1.00 21.29 3.95
N GLU A 168 -1.45 21.12 5.19
CA GLU A 168 -1.64 19.80 5.81
C GLU A 168 -2.64 18.94 5.04
N HIS A 169 -3.77 19.52 4.62
CA HIS A 169 -4.76 18.84 3.80
C HIS A 169 -4.16 18.38 2.47
N GLN A 170 -3.40 19.24 1.79
CA GLN A 170 -2.78 18.90 0.51
C GLN A 170 -1.72 17.80 0.67
N ALA A 171 -0.91 17.86 1.73
CA ALA A 171 0.07 16.83 2.04
C ALA A 171 -0.61 15.48 2.34
N ALA A 172 -1.66 15.50 3.16
CA ALA A 172 -2.42 14.30 3.52
C ALA A 172 -3.10 13.66 2.30
N MET A 173 -3.64 14.46 1.37
CA MET A 173 -4.18 13.98 0.09
C MET A 173 -3.12 13.27 -0.76
N SER A 174 -1.95 13.89 -0.92
CA SER A 174 -0.83 13.32 -1.67
C SER A 174 -0.34 12.01 -1.07
N GLU A 175 -0.23 11.95 0.26
CA GLU A 175 0.11 10.72 0.98
C GLU A 175 -0.93 9.62 0.76
N LEU A 176 -2.22 9.96 0.84
CA LEU A 176 -3.32 9.02 0.61
C LEU A 176 -3.28 8.44 -0.81
N GLU A 177 -3.02 9.27 -1.82
CA GLU A 177 -2.86 8.83 -3.21
C GLU A 177 -1.66 7.88 -3.37
N ALA A 178 -0.52 8.20 -2.75
CA ALA A 178 0.66 7.35 -2.78
C ALA A 178 0.39 5.98 -2.11
N LEU A 179 -0.30 5.97 -0.97
CA LEU A 179 -0.69 4.74 -0.28
C LEU A 179 -1.66 3.90 -1.13
N ARG A 180 -2.65 4.51 -1.79
CA ARG A 180 -3.58 3.82 -2.70
C ARG A 180 -2.85 3.20 -3.90
N LYS A 181 -1.91 3.93 -4.50
CA LYS A 181 -1.08 3.40 -5.59
C LYS A 181 -0.24 2.20 -5.13
N LYS A 182 0.35 2.29 -3.94
CA LYS A 182 1.08 1.17 -3.31
C LYS A 182 0.17 -0.05 -3.07
N GLN A 183 -1.05 0.18 -2.60
CA GLN A 183 -2.03 -0.89 -2.34
C GLN A 183 -2.43 -1.59 -3.64
N SER A 184 -2.70 -0.82 -4.70
CA SER A 184 -3.03 -1.38 -6.02
C SER A 184 -1.90 -2.26 -6.56
N ASN A 185 -0.65 -1.79 -6.51
CA ASN A 185 0.50 -2.57 -6.98
C ASN A 185 0.68 -3.86 -6.17
N LEU A 186 0.57 -3.77 -4.84
CA LEU A 186 0.67 -4.92 -3.97
C LEU A 186 -0.48 -5.92 -4.16
N ALA A 187 -1.70 -5.44 -4.44
CA ALA A 187 -2.85 -6.28 -4.75
C ALA A 187 -2.67 -7.04 -6.07
N LEU A 188 -2.17 -6.37 -7.12
CA LEU A 188 -1.84 -7.02 -8.40
C LEU A 188 -0.78 -8.11 -8.22
N ARG A 189 0.27 -7.82 -7.44
CA ARG A 189 1.29 -8.80 -7.09
C ARG A 189 0.70 -9.98 -6.32
N HIS A 190 -0.09 -9.72 -5.28
CA HIS A 190 -0.72 -10.78 -4.50
C HIS A 190 -1.59 -11.70 -5.36
N ARG A 191 -2.30 -11.13 -6.34
CA ARG A 191 -3.06 -11.90 -7.33
C ARG A 191 -2.15 -12.79 -8.18
N ARG A 192 -1.03 -12.27 -8.70
CA ARG A 192 -0.03 -13.07 -9.43
C ARG A 192 0.53 -14.23 -8.60
N GLU A 193 0.76 -14.00 -7.29
CA GLU A 193 1.18 -15.06 -6.36
C GLU A 193 0.09 -16.13 -6.17
N GLN A 194 -1.20 -15.74 -6.09
CA GLN A 194 -2.32 -16.67 -6.00
C GLN A 194 -2.50 -17.50 -7.28
N ASP A 195 -2.36 -16.87 -8.45
CA ASP A 195 -2.45 -17.55 -9.75
C ASP A 195 -1.31 -18.58 -9.90
N ALA A 196 -0.08 -18.21 -9.51
CA ALA A 196 1.07 -19.11 -9.50
C ALA A 196 0.85 -20.29 -8.54
N LEU A 197 0.26 -20.07 -7.35
CA LEU A 197 -0.11 -21.14 -6.44
C LEU A 197 -1.17 -22.08 -7.02
N GLN A 198 -2.15 -21.54 -7.75
CA GLN A 198 -3.16 -22.36 -8.40
C GLN A 198 -2.53 -23.21 -9.51
N LYS A 199 -1.62 -22.64 -10.30
CA LYS A 199 -0.85 -23.35 -11.32
C LYS A 199 -0.04 -24.49 -10.71
N ALA A 200 0.73 -24.21 -9.66
CA ALA A 200 1.53 -25.21 -8.94
C ALA A 200 0.68 -26.34 -8.33
N ARG A 201 -0.51 -26.01 -7.78
CA ARG A 201 -1.47 -27.01 -7.27
C ARG A 201 -1.99 -27.93 -8.38
N LYS A 202 -2.28 -27.39 -9.57
CA LYS A 202 -2.70 -28.19 -10.72
C LYS A 202 -1.60 -29.13 -11.17
N SER A 203 -0.37 -28.63 -11.35
CA SER A 203 0.80 -29.46 -11.71
C SER A 203 1.03 -30.57 -10.68
N LYS A 204 0.93 -30.25 -9.39
CA LYS A 204 1.09 -31.24 -8.32
C LYS A 204 0.02 -32.33 -8.40
N LYS A 205 -1.22 -31.98 -8.72
CA LYS A 205 -2.32 -32.94 -8.86
C LYS A 205 -2.08 -33.89 -10.04
N VAL A 206 -1.61 -33.37 -11.18
CA VAL A 206 -1.25 -34.16 -12.36
C VAL A 206 -0.12 -35.12 -12.01
N LEU A 207 0.97 -34.61 -11.44
CA LEU A 207 2.13 -35.43 -11.14
C LEU A 207 1.83 -36.53 -10.10
N LEU A 208 1.01 -36.23 -9.08
CA LEU A 208 0.56 -37.25 -8.12
C LEU A 208 -0.38 -38.30 -8.72
N ALA A 209 -1.15 -37.95 -9.75
CA ALA A 209 -1.99 -38.92 -10.45
C ALA A 209 -1.10 -39.90 -11.22
N GLU A 210 -0.06 -39.40 -11.89
CA GLU A 210 0.88 -40.23 -12.64
C GLU A 210 1.68 -41.17 -11.73
N VAL A 211 2.28 -40.66 -10.63
CA VAL A 211 3.01 -41.50 -9.67
C VAL A 211 2.15 -42.67 -9.19
N LYS A 212 0.86 -42.43 -8.95
CA LYS A 212 -0.09 -43.49 -8.52
C LYS A 212 -0.38 -44.50 -9.63
N GLN A 213 -0.46 -44.05 -10.88
CA GLN A 213 -0.68 -44.91 -12.04
C GLN A 213 0.53 -45.81 -12.27
N ASP A 214 1.74 -45.26 -12.22
CA ASP A 214 2.99 -46.01 -12.33
C ASP A 214 3.18 -47.03 -11.20
N ALA A 215 2.89 -46.63 -9.96
CA ALA A 215 2.96 -47.54 -8.81
C ALA A 215 2.05 -48.76 -9.00
N LYS A 216 0.81 -48.54 -9.46
CA LYS A 216 -0.14 -49.64 -9.77
C LYS A 216 0.33 -50.51 -10.93
N LEU A 217 0.94 -49.93 -11.96
CA LEU A 217 1.46 -50.68 -13.11
C LEU A 217 2.64 -51.58 -12.72
N LEU A 218 3.56 -51.08 -11.89
CA LEU A 218 4.67 -51.85 -11.35
C LEU A 218 4.19 -52.99 -10.45
N GLU A 219 3.18 -52.74 -9.61
CA GLU A 219 2.59 -53.74 -8.72
C GLU A 219 1.91 -54.87 -9.52
N LYS A 220 1.18 -54.54 -10.59
CA LYS A 220 0.61 -55.54 -11.53
C LYS A 220 1.68 -56.38 -12.22
N MET A 221 2.77 -55.77 -12.69
CA MET A 221 3.86 -56.54 -13.32
C MET A 221 4.52 -57.51 -12.35
N LEU A 222 4.73 -57.10 -11.09
CA LEU A 222 5.29 -57.95 -10.06
C LEU A 222 4.38 -59.16 -9.77
N GLN A 223 3.06 -58.96 -9.78
CA GLN A 223 2.10 -60.06 -9.66
C GLN A 223 2.15 -61.01 -10.86
N ASP A 224 2.16 -60.48 -12.10
CA ASP A 224 2.27 -61.30 -13.31
C ASP A 224 3.59 -62.09 -13.37
N LEU A 225 4.70 -61.49 -12.95
CA LEU A 225 6.00 -62.17 -12.88
C LEU A 225 6.01 -63.27 -11.82
N ARG A 226 5.39 -63.04 -10.66
CA ARG A 226 5.23 -64.07 -9.61
C ARG A 226 4.31 -65.20 -10.05
N ALA A 227 3.23 -64.90 -10.77
CA ALA A 227 2.31 -65.89 -11.30
C ALA A 227 2.92 -66.74 -12.43
N LYS A 228 3.87 -66.20 -13.18
CA LYS A 228 4.65 -66.93 -14.21
C LYS A 228 5.83 -67.72 -13.65
N ALA A 229 6.26 -67.42 -12.44
CA ALA A 229 7.36 -68.10 -11.74
C ALA A 229 6.87 -69.23 -10.80
N ALA A 230 5.57 -69.47 -10.75
CA ALA A 230 4.90 -70.57 -10.05
C ALA A 230 4.36 -71.58 -11.07
#